data_AF-A0A9P3URP6-F1
#
_entry.id   AF-A0A9P3URP6-F1
#
_cell.length_a   1.000
_cell.length_b   1.000
_cell.length_c   1.000
_cell.angle_alpha   90.00
_cell.angle_beta   90.00
_cell.angle_gamma   90.00
#
_symmetry.space_group_name_H-M   'P 1'
#
loop_
_entity.id
_entity.type
_entity.pdbx_description
1 polymer ?
#
loop_
_entity_poly.entity_id
_entity_poly.type
_entity_poly.pdbx_seq_one_letter_code
_entity_poly.pdbx_strand_id
1 'polypeptide(L)'
;MLGPSQVSVLEKSPQEHVVDVAKSRASIPYPQRKFVQQLQTEVPPGHVRVRFFLKIDATRGFKAKPDLEAVLPLEANGELDLTRVKRLWGLETCAPIDPVRWKVVEPGRPERLSALAVHNLLEFYGAINVIEPAVCEATLKKREMRDNLRPKVEAIRPRVDGLLRHVEKCINDTSLADCCDKARQDVSRFSWS
;
A
#
# COMPACT_ATOMS: atom_id res chain seq x y z
N MET A 1 -28.09 2.48 6.86
CA MET A 1 -27.10 3.11 5.96
C MET A 1 -25.79 3.18 6.72
N LEU A 2 -24.80 2.38 6.34
CA LEU A 2 -23.45 2.51 6.91
C LEU A 2 -22.83 3.78 6.34
N GLY A 3 -22.33 4.67 7.19
CA GLY A 3 -21.68 5.90 6.76
C GLY A 3 -20.47 5.61 5.85
N PRO A 4 -20.11 6.55 4.95
CA PRO A 4 -18.97 6.36 4.06
C PRO A 4 -17.72 6.05 4.89
N SER A 5 -16.95 5.04 4.46
CA SER A 5 -15.67 4.70 5.08
C SER A 5 -14.77 5.92 5.04
N GLN A 6 -14.45 6.49 6.20
CA GLN A 6 -13.67 7.72 6.25
C GLN A 6 -12.20 7.41 5.92
N VAL A 7 -11.82 7.63 4.66
CA VAL A 7 -10.42 7.57 4.25
C VAL A 7 -9.64 8.67 5.00
N SER A 8 -8.54 8.29 5.62
CA SER A 8 -7.69 9.21 6.36
C SER A 8 -6.92 10.12 5.40
N VAL A 9 -6.64 11.36 5.81
CA VAL A 9 -5.76 12.27 5.06
C VAL A 9 -4.34 11.71 4.95
N LEU A 10 -3.94 10.85 5.89
CA LEU A 10 -2.59 10.25 5.94
C LEU A 10 -2.49 8.94 5.15
N GLU A 11 -3.61 8.32 4.79
CA GLU A 11 -3.62 7.09 4.00
C GLU A 11 -3.32 7.40 2.53
N LYS A 12 -2.37 6.68 1.95
CA LYS A 12 -2.01 6.83 0.53
C LYS A 12 -3.22 6.53 -0.35
N SER A 13 -3.37 7.29 -1.44
CA SER A 13 -4.36 7.04 -2.47
C SER A 13 -3.90 5.87 -3.34
N PRO A 14 -4.82 5.19 -4.02
CA PRO A 14 -4.45 4.17 -5.00
C PRO A 14 -3.47 4.71 -6.06
N GLN A 15 -3.62 5.96 -6.52
CA GLN A 15 -2.69 6.59 -7.45
C GLN A 15 -1.27 6.73 -6.87
N GLU A 16 -1.16 7.08 -5.58
CA GLU A 16 0.13 7.17 -4.90
C GLU A 16 0.79 5.79 -4.78
N HIS A 17 0.01 4.75 -4.45
CA HIS A 17 0.49 3.37 -4.46
C HIS A 17 1.03 2.97 -5.84
N VAL A 18 0.36 3.36 -6.93
CA VAL A 18 0.82 3.05 -8.30
C VAL A 18 2.16 3.71 -8.59
N VAL A 19 2.32 4.99 -8.23
CA VAL A 19 3.58 5.72 -8.38
C VAL A 19 4.69 5.06 -7.57
N ASP A 20 4.42 4.68 -6.32
CA ASP A 20 5.40 4.06 -5.44
C ASP A 20 5.81 2.67 -5.94
N VAL A 21 4.87 1.85 -6.39
CA VAL A 21 5.14 0.56 -7.02
C VAL A 21 5.96 0.73 -8.30
N ALA A 22 5.66 1.75 -9.11
CA ALA A 22 6.43 2.06 -10.31
C ALA A 22 7.88 2.48 -9.99
N LYS A 23 8.07 3.34 -8.98
CA LYS A 23 9.40 3.75 -8.48
C LYS A 23 10.18 2.56 -7.94
N SER A 24 9.57 1.74 -7.10
CA SER A 24 10.20 0.53 -6.55
C SER A 24 10.55 -0.49 -7.64
N ARG A 25 9.73 -0.63 -8.68
CA ARG A 25 10.07 -1.47 -9.85
C ARG A 25 11.22 -0.88 -10.67
N ALA A 26 11.28 0.44 -10.79
CA ALA A 26 12.33 1.13 -11.53
C ALA A 26 13.71 1.03 -10.84
N SER A 27 13.76 0.97 -9.50
CA SER A 27 15.02 0.79 -8.76
C SER A 27 15.60 -0.61 -8.87
N ILE A 28 14.79 -1.63 -9.22
CA ILE A 28 15.28 -3.00 -9.42
C ILE A 28 16.03 -3.09 -10.76
N PRO A 29 17.26 -3.67 -10.80
CA PRO A 29 17.98 -3.97 -12.04
C PRO A 29 17.17 -4.80 -13.03
N TYR A 30 17.27 -4.51 -14.33
CA TYR A 30 16.47 -5.17 -15.39
C TYR A 30 16.48 -6.72 -15.34
N PRO A 31 17.62 -7.41 -15.15
CA PRO A 31 17.64 -8.87 -15.07
C PRO A 31 16.81 -9.42 -13.90
N GLN A 32 16.83 -8.70 -12.77
CA GLN A 32 16.10 -9.09 -11.56
C GLN A 32 14.60 -8.83 -11.68
N ARG A 33 14.17 -7.86 -12.49
CA ARG A 33 12.73 -7.59 -12.71
C ARG A 33 12.00 -8.80 -13.28
N LYS A 34 12.61 -9.52 -14.24
CA LYS A 34 12.02 -10.74 -14.83
C LYS A 34 11.86 -11.84 -13.79
N PHE A 35 12.86 -12.02 -12.94
CA PHE A 35 12.83 -13.02 -11.88
C PHE A 35 11.75 -12.72 -10.83
N VAL A 36 11.64 -11.47 -10.37
CA VAL A 36 10.59 -11.04 -9.44
C VAL A 36 9.20 -11.24 -10.03
N GLN A 37 9.03 -10.96 -11.33
CA GLN A 37 7.75 -11.18 -12.02
C GLN A 37 7.39 -12.66 -12.14
N GLN A 38 8.39 -13.54 -12.31
CA GLN A 38 8.18 -14.99 -12.34
C GLN A 38 7.83 -15.54 -10.95
N LEU A 39 8.47 -15.09 -9.88
CA LEU A 39 8.14 -15.53 -8.52
C LEU A 39 6.70 -15.19 -8.09
N GLN A 40 6.10 -14.18 -8.71
CA GLN A 40 4.73 -13.77 -8.40
C GLN A 40 3.66 -14.71 -8.98
N THR A 41 4.00 -15.78 -9.72
CA THR A 41 2.99 -16.60 -10.41
C THR A 41 2.19 -17.52 -9.49
N GLU A 42 2.76 -18.03 -8.41
CA GLU A 42 2.08 -19.01 -7.56
C GLU A 42 1.26 -18.34 -6.46
N VAL A 43 -0.05 -18.60 -6.47
CA VAL A 43 -0.96 -18.16 -5.41
C VAL A 43 -1.07 -19.29 -4.39
N PRO A 44 -0.70 -19.08 -3.11
CA PRO A 44 -0.81 -20.11 -2.09
C PRO A 44 -2.26 -20.60 -1.92
N PRO A 45 -2.48 -21.85 -1.50
CA PRO A 45 -3.82 -22.34 -1.17
C PRO A 45 -4.53 -21.44 -0.14
N GLY A 46 -5.84 -21.26 -0.31
CA GLY A 46 -6.63 -20.35 0.54
C GLY A 46 -6.34 -18.86 0.32
N HIS A 47 -5.55 -18.50 -0.70
CA HIS A 47 -5.33 -17.11 -1.09
C HIS A 47 -5.90 -16.84 -2.48
N VAL A 48 -6.11 -15.57 -2.76
CA VAL A 48 -6.61 -15.09 -4.04
C VAL A 48 -5.79 -13.91 -4.52
N ARG A 49 -5.50 -13.88 -5.83
CA ARG A 49 -4.88 -12.73 -6.47
C ARG A 49 -5.96 -11.68 -6.76
N VAL A 50 -5.73 -10.45 -6.30
CA VAL A 50 -6.60 -9.30 -6.54
C VAL A 50 -5.83 -8.28 -7.36
N ARG A 51 -6.46 -7.79 -8.42
CA ARG A 51 -5.92 -6.82 -9.37
C ARG A 51 -6.77 -5.57 -9.33
N PHE A 52 -6.16 -4.42 -9.10
CA PHE A 52 -6.86 -3.15 -9.12
C PHE A 52 -6.53 -2.36 -10.36
N PHE A 53 -7.57 -1.73 -10.92
CA PHE A 53 -7.50 -0.85 -12.08
C PHE A 53 -8.08 0.51 -11.71
N LEU A 54 -7.37 1.57 -12.05
CA LEU A 54 -7.84 2.95 -11.87
C LEU A 54 -9.00 3.31 -12.81
N LYS A 55 -9.04 2.66 -13.98
CA LYS A 55 -10.06 2.88 -15.00
C LYS A 55 -10.57 1.55 -15.53
N ILE A 56 -11.89 1.43 -15.69
CA ILE A 56 -12.50 0.21 -16.21
C ILE A 56 -12.03 -0.10 -17.64
N ASP A 57 -11.80 0.91 -18.46
CA ASP A 57 -11.34 0.72 -19.84
C ASP A 57 -9.95 0.08 -19.94
N ALA A 58 -9.10 0.26 -18.91
CA ALA A 58 -7.78 -0.37 -18.85
C ALA A 58 -7.85 -1.90 -18.74
N THR A 59 -9.01 -2.44 -18.37
CA THR A 59 -9.25 -3.89 -18.32
C THR A 59 -9.53 -4.50 -19.69
N ARG A 60 -9.96 -3.68 -20.67
CA ARG A 60 -10.37 -4.14 -22.00
C ARG A 60 -9.14 -4.40 -22.86
N GLY A 61 -8.54 -5.59 -22.72
CA GLY A 61 -7.49 -6.04 -23.62
C GLY A 61 -6.78 -7.30 -23.15
N PHE A 62 -6.32 -8.12 -24.10
CA PHE A 62 -5.59 -9.37 -23.81
C PHE A 62 -4.26 -9.14 -23.05
N LYS A 63 -3.75 -7.90 -23.06
CA LYS A 63 -2.54 -7.46 -22.35
C LYS A 63 -2.84 -6.40 -21.29
N ALA A 64 -4.07 -6.35 -20.78
CA ALA A 64 -4.44 -5.46 -19.69
C ALA A 64 -3.50 -5.70 -18.50
N LYS A 65 -2.76 -4.65 -18.14
CA LYS A 65 -1.84 -4.68 -17.00
C LYS A 65 -2.52 -3.99 -15.83
N PRO A 66 -2.66 -4.65 -14.68
CA PRO A 66 -3.26 -4.00 -13.51
C PRO A 66 -2.33 -2.90 -13.00
N ASP A 67 -2.95 -1.86 -12.45
CA ASP A 67 -2.24 -0.74 -11.82
C ASP A 67 -1.60 -1.19 -10.50
N LEU A 68 -2.34 -1.98 -9.72
CA LEU A 68 -1.89 -2.63 -8.48
C LEU A 68 -2.29 -4.10 -8.49
N GLU A 69 -1.47 -4.95 -7.86
CA GLU A 69 -1.75 -6.37 -7.70
C GLU A 69 -1.28 -6.82 -6.32
N ALA A 70 -2.08 -7.66 -5.66
CA ALA A 70 -1.75 -8.27 -4.38
C ALA A 70 -2.34 -9.68 -4.28
N VAL A 71 -1.74 -10.51 -3.43
CA VAL A 71 -2.29 -11.81 -3.03
C VAL A 71 -2.83 -11.65 -1.62
N LEU A 72 -4.10 -12.01 -1.42
CA LEU A 72 -4.82 -11.82 -0.17
C LEU A 72 -5.39 -13.15 0.34
N PRO A 73 -5.39 -13.40 1.65
CA PRO A 73 -6.02 -14.59 2.21
C PRO A 73 -7.54 -14.49 2.09
N LEU A 74 -8.16 -15.61 1.73
CA LEU A 74 -9.60 -15.81 1.86
C LEU A 74 -9.95 -16.08 3.32
N GLU A 75 -11.21 -15.82 3.68
CA GLU A 75 -11.78 -16.29 4.92
C GLU A 75 -11.92 -17.82 4.90
N ALA A 76 -12.08 -18.45 6.08
CA ALA A 76 -12.17 -19.91 6.19
C ALA A 76 -13.34 -20.53 5.38
N ASN A 77 -14.38 -19.75 5.11
CA ASN A 77 -15.53 -20.13 4.27
C ASN A 77 -15.31 -19.86 2.77
N GLY A 78 -14.12 -19.41 2.36
CA GLY A 78 -13.80 -19.05 0.98
C GLY A 78 -14.26 -17.66 0.54
N GLU A 79 -14.81 -16.85 1.45
CA GLU A 79 -15.18 -15.46 1.14
C GLU A 79 -13.95 -14.55 1.03
N LEU A 80 -14.07 -13.47 0.27
CA LEU A 80 -13.07 -12.39 0.24
C LEU A 80 -13.60 -11.16 0.97
N ASP A 81 -12.87 -10.69 1.99
CA ASP A 81 -13.15 -9.44 2.69
C ASP A 81 -12.67 -8.23 1.87
N LEU A 82 -13.62 -7.50 1.29
CA LEU A 82 -13.33 -6.29 0.51
C LEU A 82 -12.85 -5.13 1.39
N THR A 83 -13.12 -5.16 2.70
CA THR A 83 -12.59 -4.17 3.64
C THR A 83 -11.06 -4.21 3.67
N ARG A 84 -10.47 -5.41 3.59
CA ARG A 84 -9.01 -5.59 3.52
C ARG A 84 -8.44 -5.02 2.23
N VAL A 85 -9.12 -5.26 1.11
CA VAL A 85 -8.73 -4.69 -0.20
C VAL A 85 -8.76 -3.17 -0.15
N LYS A 86 -9.84 -2.58 0.39
CA LYS A 86 -9.98 -1.13 0.56
C LYS A 86 -8.85 -0.55 1.40
N ARG A 87 -8.57 -1.13 2.57
CA ARG A 87 -7.48 -0.67 3.46
C ARG A 87 -6.10 -0.82 2.83
N LEU A 88 -5.85 -1.89 2.08
CA LEU A 88 -4.55 -2.15 1.45
C LEU A 88 -4.13 -1.03 0.49
N TRP A 89 -5.09 -0.46 -0.24
CA TRP A 89 -4.83 0.54 -1.29
C TRP A 89 -5.46 1.91 -1.03
N GLY A 90 -6.02 2.14 0.17
CA GLY A 90 -6.67 3.42 0.54
C GLY A 90 -7.91 3.74 -0.30
N LEU A 91 -8.70 2.72 -0.65
CA LEU A 91 -9.94 2.87 -1.41
C LEU A 91 -11.11 3.23 -0.47
N GLU A 92 -11.98 4.13 -0.92
CA GLU A 92 -13.26 4.42 -0.27
C GLU A 92 -14.29 3.35 -0.61
N THR A 93 -14.39 2.98 -1.89
CA THR A 93 -15.24 1.90 -2.39
C THR A 93 -14.42 0.86 -3.14
N CYS A 94 -14.92 -0.37 -3.19
CA CYS A 94 -14.29 -1.45 -3.92
C CYS A 94 -15.39 -2.34 -4.48
N ALA A 95 -15.36 -2.52 -5.80
CA ALA A 95 -16.31 -3.38 -6.48
C ALA A 95 -15.59 -4.27 -7.51
N PRO A 96 -15.96 -5.56 -7.61
CA PRO A 96 -15.41 -6.44 -8.62
C PRO A 96 -15.90 -6.09 -10.02
N ILE A 97 -15.12 -6.49 -11.02
CA ILE A 97 -15.45 -6.34 -12.43
C ILE A 97 -15.83 -7.72 -12.97
N ASP A 98 -17.00 -7.81 -13.60
CA ASP A 98 -17.43 -9.00 -14.34
C ASP A 98 -16.46 -9.26 -15.51
N PRO A 99 -15.81 -10.42 -15.56
CA PRO A 99 -14.79 -10.72 -16.56
C PRO A 99 -15.33 -10.87 -17.99
N VAL A 100 -16.62 -11.19 -18.14
CA VAL A 100 -17.28 -11.40 -19.44
C VAL A 100 -17.92 -10.11 -19.91
N ARG A 101 -18.64 -9.42 -19.01
CA ARG A 101 -19.43 -8.23 -19.35
C ARG A 101 -18.63 -6.94 -19.30
N TRP A 102 -17.46 -6.94 -18.65
CA TRP A 102 -16.64 -5.75 -18.43
C TRP A 102 -17.42 -4.62 -17.76
N LYS A 103 -18.22 -5.00 -16.76
CA LYS A 103 -19.06 -4.09 -15.97
C LYS A 103 -18.76 -4.29 -14.49
N VAL A 104 -18.88 -3.21 -13.74
CA VAL A 104 -18.81 -3.27 -12.27
C VAL A 104 -20.00 -4.08 -11.77
N VAL A 105 -19.74 -5.04 -10.90
CA VAL A 105 -20.77 -5.83 -10.23
C VAL A 105 -20.92 -5.30 -8.81
N GLU A 106 -22.14 -4.92 -8.46
CA GLU A 106 -22.44 -4.53 -7.08
C GLU A 106 -22.59 -5.81 -6.23
N PRO A 107 -21.74 -6.01 -5.22
CA PRO A 107 -21.84 -7.19 -4.37
C PRO A 107 -23.08 -7.08 -3.48
N GLY A 108 -23.79 -8.19 -3.27
CA GLY A 108 -24.95 -8.22 -2.36
C GLY A 108 -24.60 -7.83 -0.92
N ARG A 109 -23.32 -7.96 -0.53
CA ARG A 109 -22.76 -7.42 0.71
C ARG A 109 -21.59 -6.48 0.35
N PRO A 110 -21.67 -5.17 0.62
CA PRO A 110 -20.64 -4.20 0.22
C PRO A 110 -19.22 -4.51 0.70
N GLU A 111 -19.09 -5.25 1.80
CA GLU A 111 -17.81 -5.53 2.45
C GLU A 111 -17.26 -6.93 2.13
N ARG A 112 -18.01 -7.79 1.42
CA ARG A 112 -17.61 -9.18 1.19
C ARG A 112 -18.05 -9.72 -0.15
N LEU A 113 -17.20 -10.53 -0.76
CA LEU A 113 -17.57 -11.42 -1.86
C LEU A 113 -17.83 -12.83 -1.33
N SER A 114 -18.98 -13.40 -1.69
CA SER A 114 -19.30 -14.79 -1.36
C SER A 114 -18.30 -15.74 -2.04
N ALA A 115 -18.10 -16.93 -1.47
CA ALA A 115 -17.23 -17.95 -2.06
C ALA A 115 -17.63 -18.30 -3.52
N LEU A 116 -18.93 -18.31 -3.81
CA LEU A 116 -19.42 -18.52 -5.18
C LEU A 116 -19.05 -17.36 -6.12
N ALA A 117 -19.16 -16.12 -5.67
CA ALA A 117 -18.74 -14.96 -6.45
C ALA A 117 -17.23 -14.99 -6.69
N VAL A 118 -16.43 -15.33 -5.67
CA VAL A 118 -14.98 -15.53 -5.78
C VAL A 118 -14.67 -16.58 -6.85
N HIS A 119 -15.33 -17.74 -6.80
CA HIS A 119 -15.14 -18.82 -7.78
C HIS A 119 -15.42 -18.36 -9.22
N ASN A 120 -16.59 -17.75 -9.46
CA ASN A 120 -17.00 -17.29 -10.80
C ASN A 120 -16.08 -16.20 -11.36
N LEU A 121 -15.61 -15.28 -10.50
CA LEU A 121 -14.70 -14.21 -10.91
C LEU A 121 -13.29 -14.73 -11.23
N LEU A 122 -12.87 -15.82 -10.57
CA LEU A 122 -11.56 -16.43 -10.78
C LEU A 122 -11.45 -17.28 -12.03
N GLU A 123 -12.56 -17.87 -12.48
CA GLU A 123 -12.59 -18.81 -13.60
C GLU A 123 -11.92 -18.26 -14.88
N PHE A 124 -12.07 -16.97 -15.15
CA PHE A 124 -11.59 -16.35 -16.40
C PHE A 124 -10.13 -15.87 -16.35
N TYR A 125 -9.67 -15.34 -15.22
CA TYR A 125 -8.37 -14.65 -15.13
C TYR A 125 -7.40 -15.24 -14.11
N GLY A 126 -7.85 -16.19 -13.29
CA GLY A 126 -7.11 -16.64 -12.10
C GLY A 126 -6.87 -15.51 -11.09
N ALA A 127 -7.59 -14.40 -11.20
CA ALA A 127 -7.51 -13.24 -10.33
C ALA A 127 -8.83 -12.48 -10.34
N ILE A 128 -9.15 -11.81 -9.23
CA ILE A 128 -10.31 -10.93 -9.11
C ILE A 128 -9.88 -9.52 -9.50
N ASN A 129 -10.46 -9.00 -10.58
CA ASN A 129 -10.26 -7.61 -10.99
C ASN A 129 -11.25 -6.71 -10.23
N VAL A 130 -10.76 -5.63 -9.64
CA VAL A 130 -11.55 -4.68 -8.86
C VAL A 130 -11.27 -3.24 -9.30
N ILE A 131 -12.22 -2.36 -9.01
CA ILE A 131 -12.12 -0.92 -9.21
C ILE A 131 -12.74 -0.18 -8.01
N GLU A 132 -12.44 1.10 -7.90
CA GLU A 132 -13.12 2.04 -7.02
C GLU A 132 -14.18 2.80 -7.85
N PRO A 133 -15.44 2.33 -7.89
CA PRO A 133 -16.45 2.88 -8.80
C PRO A 133 -16.92 4.29 -8.42
N ALA A 134 -16.97 4.59 -7.12
CA ALA A 134 -17.48 5.85 -6.60
C ALA A 134 -16.57 6.36 -5.47
N VAL A 135 -16.27 7.65 -5.50
CA VAL A 135 -15.48 8.34 -4.48
C VAL A 135 -16.22 9.60 -4.10
N CYS A 136 -16.42 9.85 -2.80
CA CYS A 136 -17.10 11.07 -2.38
C CYS A 136 -16.20 12.30 -2.58
N GLU A 137 -16.82 13.47 -2.74
CA GLU A 137 -16.09 14.73 -2.92
C GLU A 137 -15.10 15.03 -1.78
N ALA A 138 -15.46 14.65 -0.55
CA ALA A 138 -14.59 14.84 0.61
C ALA A 138 -13.29 14.04 0.46
N THR A 139 -13.36 12.78 0.04
CA THR A 139 -12.17 11.94 -0.23
C THR A 139 -11.37 12.49 -1.41
N LEU A 140 -12.03 12.94 -2.48
CA LEU A 140 -11.35 13.57 -3.61
C LEU A 140 -10.55 14.80 -3.17
N LYS A 141 -11.16 15.70 -2.39
CA LYS A 141 -10.48 16.88 -1.83
C LYS A 141 -9.31 16.50 -0.93
N LYS A 142 -9.44 15.47 -0.11
CA LYS A 142 -8.33 14.96 0.74
C LYS A 142 -7.17 14.45 -0.11
N ARG A 143 -7.46 13.69 -1.18
CA ARG A 143 -6.46 13.18 -2.13
C ARG A 143 -5.76 14.32 -2.86
N GLU A 144 -6.53 15.29 -3.38
CA GLU A 144 -6.00 16.48 -4.05
C GLU A 144 -5.10 17.32 -3.13
N MET A 145 -5.56 17.61 -1.91
CA MET A 145 -4.78 18.31 -0.90
C MET A 145 -3.45 17.60 -0.65
N ARG A 146 -3.46 16.27 -0.56
CA ARG A 146 -2.24 15.49 -0.36
C ARG A 146 -1.33 15.50 -1.57
N ASP A 147 -1.86 15.37 -2.78
CA ASP A 147 -1.07 15.47 -4.02
C ASP A 147 -0.36 16.84 -4.11
N ASN A 148 -1.01 17.91 -3.65
CA ASN A 148 -0.43 19.26 -3.56
C ASN A 148 0.64 19.39 -2.46
N LEU A 149 0.50 18.66 -1.35
CA LEU A 149 1.47 18.67 -0.24
C LEU A 149 2.66 17.73 -0.48
N ARG A 150 2.45 16.64 -1.21
CA ARG A 150 3.45 15.61 -1.49
C ARG A 150 4.79 16.16 -2.00
N PRO A 151 4.86 17.02 -3.03
CA PRO A 151 6.13 17.55 -3.49
C PRO A 151 6.85 18.39 -2.42
N LYS A 152 6.10 19.10 -1.57
CA LYS A 152 6.66 19.89 -0.46
C LYS A 152 7.27 18.99 0.60
N VAL A 153 6.57 17.90 0.95
CA VAL A 153 7.06 16.90 1.91
C VAL A 153 8.31 16.19 1.37
N GLU A 154 8.29 15.73 0.12
CA GLU A 154 9.46 15.08 -0.50
C GLU A 154 10.66 16.03 -0.63
N ALA A 155 10.45 17.33 -0.83
CA ALA A 155 11.53 18.32 -0.85
C ALA A 155 12.21 18.52 0.52
N ILE A 156 11.46 18.35 1.62
CA ILE A 156 11.96 18.52 2.99
C ILE A 156 12.58 17.23 3.52
N ARG A 157 12.07 16.07 3.08
CA ARG A 157 12.50 14.73 3.52
C ARG A 157 14.03 14.52 3.62
N PRO A 158 14.86 14.82 2.60
CA PRO A 158 16.30 14.59 2.70
C PRO A 158 16.98 15.43 3.80
N ARG A 159 16.43 16.61 4.12
CA ARG A 159 16.94 17.46 5.21
C ARG A 159 16.66 16.81 6.57
N VAL A 160 15.44 16.29 6.75
CA VAL A 160 15.03 15.58 7.97
C VAL A 160 15.82 14.30 8.14
N ASP A 161 15.94 13.49 7.09
CA ASP A 161 16.73 12.25 7.13
C ASP A 161 18.21 12.53 7.42
N GLY A 162 18.74 13.65 6.91
CA GLY A 162 20.09 14.12 7.24
C GLY A 162 20.26 14.47 8.72
N LEU A 163 19.30 15.18 9.30
CA LEU A 163 19.28 15.51 10.72
C LEU A 163 19.17 14.26 11.59
N LEU A 164 18.28 13.32 11.25
CA LEU A 164 18.11 12.07 11.99
C LEU A 164 19.39 11.24 12.00
N ARG A 165 20.05 11.07 10.84
CA ARG A 165 21.35 10.39 10.76
C ARG A 165 22.43 11.09 11.59
N HIS A 166 22.41 12.41 11.63
CA HIS A 166 23.36 13.17 12.45
C HIS A 166 23.11 12.95 13.94
N VAL A 167 21.85 12.96 14.38
CA VAL A 167 21.45 12.67 15.76
C VAL A 167 21.82 11.23 16.15
N GLU A 168 21.52 10.24 15.31
CA GLU A 168 21.92 8.84 15.54
C GLU A 168 23.44 8.70 15.65
N LYS A 169 24.19 9.38 14.78
CA LYS A 169 25.65 9.41 14.87
C LYS A 169 26.10 10.04 16.19
N CYS A 170 25.55 11.18 16.58
CA CYS A 170 25.88 11.80 17.88
C CYS A 170 25.56 10.89 19.06
N ILE A 171 24.44 10.16 19.04
CA ILE A 171 24.07 9.20 20.10
C ILE A 171 25.07 8.05 20.15
N ASN A 172 25.44 7.48 19.01
CA ASN A 172 26.38 6.36 18.94
C ASN A 172 27.83 6.76 19.24
N ASP A 173 28.24 7.96 18.82
CA ASP A 173 29.56 8.54 19.11
C ASP A 173 29.64 9.00 20.58
N THR A 174 28.51 9.28 21.22
CA THR A 174 28.43 9.46 22.67
C THR A 174 28.47 8.09 23.34
N SER A 175 29.64 7.47 23.29
CA SER A 175 29.95 6.26 24.06
C SER A 175 29.54 6.51 25.52
N LEU A 176 28.66 5.65 26.05
CA LEU A 176 28.34 5.63 27.48
C LEU A 176 29.62 5.55 28.33
N ALA A 177 30.68 4.93 27.80
CA ALA A 177 31.99 4.90 28.44
C ALA A 177 32.66 6.29 28.47
N ASP A 178 32.57 7.08 27.40
CA ASP A 178 33.11 8.45 27.36
C ASP A 178 32.37 9.36 28.33
N CYS A 179 31.04 9.23 28.43
CA CYS A 179 30.24 9.93 29.45
C CYS A 179 30.58 9.48 30.87
N CYS A 180 30.76 8.18 31.11
CA CYS A 180 31.15 7.66 32.42
C CYS A 180 32.58 8.06 32.82
N ASP A 181 33.51 8.11 31.88
CA ASP A 181 34.90 8.49 32.14
C ASP A 181 35.02 9.99 32.40
N LYS A 182 34.22 10.82 31.71
CA LYS A 182 34.12 12.25 32.00
C LYS A 182 33.49 12.50 33.37
N ALA A 183 32.43 11.77 33.72
CA ALA A 183 31.82 11.84 35.05
C ALA A 183 32.78 11.38 36.16
N ARG A 184 33.60 10.34 35.93
CA ARG A 184 34.64 9.90 36.86
C ARG A 184 35.72 10.96 37.04
N GLN A 185 36.17 11.60 35.96
CA GLN A 185 37.13 12.70 36.03
C GLN A 185 36.58 13.89 36.82
N ASP A 186 35.32 14.25 36.62
CA ASP A 186 34.69 15.35 37.34
C ASP A 186 34.53 15.03 38.84
N VAL A 187 34.09 13.82 39.21
CA VAL A 187 34.03 13.38 40.62
C VAL A 187 35.41 13.40 41.29
N SER A 188 36.46 12.98 40.57
CA SER A 188 37.83 13.01 41.09
C SER A 188 38.38 14.43 41.32
N ARG A 189 37.80 15.45 40.66
CA ARG A 189 38.18 16.86 40.89
C ARG A 189 37.50 17.46 42.12
N PHE A 190 36.33 16.95 42.50
CA PHE A 190 35.60 17.41 43.70
C PHE A 190 36.05 16.72 45.00
N SER A 191 36.80 15.62 44.93
CA SER A 191 37.26 14.88 46.12
C SER A 191 38.56 15.41 46.76
N TRP A 192 39.08 16.56 46.31
CA TRP A 192 40.33 17.18 46.79
C TRP A 192 40.14 18.66 47.16
N SER A 193 39.03 18.98 47.80
CA SER A 193 38.75 20.28 48.44
C SER A 193 38.10 20.04 49.78
#